data_AF-A0A3B4TT40-F1
#
_entry.id   AF-A0A3B4TT40-F1
#
_cell.length_a   1.000
_cell.length_b   1.000
_cell.length_c   1.000
_cell.angle_alpha   90.00
_cell.angle_beta   90.00
_cell.angle_gamma   90.00
#
_symmetry.space_group_name_H-M   'P 1'
#
loop_
_entity.id
_entity.type
_entity.pdbx_description
1 polymer ?
#
loop_
_entity_poly.entity_id
_entity_poly.type
_entity_poly.pdbx_seq_one_letter_code
_entity_poly.pdbx_strand_id
1 'polypeptide(L)'
;MKVIAVFALFVTLFCQGYSNSLDSCQGRCGYGTDSNFSCQCNASCERYRDCCSDYAEICKAGATSCKGRCGEKYNSQNKCHCNSKCTQYNNCCSDYTDLCDSDGGGGGSVITDAEIKAVSETLYALDSNKASASELIIEAQALVPNSQTGSQTDLSSQPLFRYLDEETLFSRPTYVALLAVLDNYQRMTGQAEDFSPEQLAEQEAFVKETMSNTELGRELFAFLYTKGVYASEEEFIQDLKMMWFGLYSRNNNKMDSSGFEHIFAGEVKGGKVSGFHNWIQFYLLEKRGQLNYYSHSFNGPWTTYPDVMGMQFMWGGYFKQVGSAVIGCSPEFDFAIYSLCYITRPGKQCRLSLGGKELIIQTYTWDKSFYGDGKKFIGSAFPATPRN
;
A
#
# COMPACT_ATOMS: atom_id res chain seq x y z
N MET A 1 81.45 46.73 0.54
CA MET A 1 80.19 46.42 1.25
C MET A 1 79.04 46.41 0.25
N LYS A 2 78.48 45.24 -0.05
CA LYS A 2 77.06 44.99 -0.35
C LYS A 2 76.90 43.48 -0.49
N VAL A 3 76.22 42.93 0.51
CA VAL A 3 76.08 41.51 0.82
C VAL A 3 74.96 40.91 -0.05
N ILE A 4 75.22 39.75 -0.63
CA ILE A 4 74.26 38.93 -1.37
C ILE A 4 73.32 38.27 -0.37
N ALA A 5 72.01 38.56 -0.46
CA ALA A 5 70.98 37.92 0.34
C ALA A 5 70.20 36.92 -0.53
N VAL A 6 70.28 35.64 -0.17
CA VAL A 6 69.54 34.53 -0.78
C VAL A 6 68.18 34.43 -0.07
N PHE A 7 67.08 34.59 -0.82
CA PHE A 7 65.73 34.32 -0.32
C PHE A 7 65.35 32.87 -0.62
N ALA A 8 65.19 32.06 0.43
CA ALA A 8 64.63 30.72 0.36
C ALA A 8 63.10 30.80 0.39
N LEU A 9 62.45 30.30 -0.66
CA LEU A 9 61.00 30.13 -0.77
C LEU A 9 60.59 28.85 -0.01
N PHE A 10 59.90 28.99 1.12
CA PHE A 10 59.17 27.90 1.76
C PHE A 10 57.76 27.86 1.19
N VAL A 11 57.48 26.88 0.32
CA VAL A 11 56.13 26.53 -0.10
C VAL A 11 55.60 25.52 0.91
N THR A 12 54.70 25.95 1.78
CA THR A 12 53.93 25.08 2.67
C THR A 12 52.81 24.43 1.86
N LEU A 13 52.93 23.12 1.62
CA LEU A 13 51.83 22.30 1.09
C LEU A 13 50.71 22.24 2.14
N PHE A 14 49.61 22.95 1.90
CA PHE A 14 48.33 22.61 2.49
C PHE A 14 47.76 21.42 1.71
N CYS A 15 47.89 20.21 2.27
CA CYS A 15 47.04 19.09 1.86
C CYS A 15 45.62 19.38 2.37
N GLN A 16 44.78 20.00 1.54
CA GLN A 16 43.33 19.89 1.70
C GLN A 16 42.95 18.47 1.29
N GLY A 17 42.76 17.60 2.29
CA GLY A 17 42.15 16.29 2.08
C GLY A 17 40.73 16.49 1.56
N TYR A 18 40.50 16.13 0.31
CA TYR A 18 39.17 15.94 -0.24
C TYR A 18 38.50 14.79 0.54
N SER A 19 37.55 15.11 1.41
CA SER A 19 36.66 14.11 1.99
C SER A 19 35.66 13.70 0.91
N ASN A 20 35.92 12.57 0.25
CA ASN A 20 34.90 11.90 -0.54
C ASN A 20 33.84 11.37 0.43
N SER A 21 32.58 11.76 0.23
CA SER A 21 31.42 11.33 1.03
C SER A 21 31.06 9.84 0.89
N LEU A 22 32.00 9.01 0.44
CA LEU A 22 31.81 7.58 0.18
C LEU A 22 32.49 6.68 1.23
N ASP A 23 33.43 7.20 2.04
CA ASP A 23 34.24 6.39 2.98
C ASP A 23 33.71 6.41 4.43
N SER A 24 32.44 6.00 4.60
CA SER A 24 31.78 5.88 5.91
C SER A 24 31.37 4.43 6.20
N CYS A 25 31.32 4.06 7.48
CA CYS A 25 30.78 2.79 7.95
C CYS A 25 29.26 2.72 8.11
N GLN A 26 28.53 3.80 7.86
CA GLN A 26 27.06 3.80 7.94
C GLN A 26 26.47 2.74 6.99
N GLY A 27 25.74 1.77 7.54
CA GLY A 27 25.16 0.65 6.78
C GLY A 27 26.17 -0.37 6.23
N ARG A 28 27.47 -0.24 6.55
CA ARG A 28 28.56 -1.08 6.03
C ARG A 28 29.30 -1.91 7.09
N CYS A 29 28.86 -1.88 8.35
CA CYS A 29 29.47 -2.68 9.43
C CYS A 29 29.32 -4.18 9.19
N GLY A 30 30.41 -4.94 9.32
CA GLY A 30 30.38 -6.41 9.30
C GLY A 30 30.24 -7.05 7.92
N TYR A 31 30.26 -6.27 6.84
CA TYR A 31 30.37 -6.81 5.48
C TYR A 31 31.80 -7.32 5.21
N GLY A 32 31.95 -8.22 4.24
CA GLY A 32 33.28 -8.62 3.74
C GLY A 32 34.09 -7.42 3.21
N THR A 33 35.35 -7.64 2.85
CA THR A 33 36.16 -6.58 2.21
C THR A 33 35.49 -6.09 0.94
N ASP A 34 35.29 -4.78 0.79
CA ASP A 34 34.71 -4.17 -0.40
C ASP A 34 35.76 -3.25 -1.05
N SER A 35 36.19 -3.62 -2.25
CA SER A 35 37.23 -2.91 -3.02
C SER A 35 36.73 -1.61 -3.65
N ASN A 36 35.44 -1.32 -3.61
CA ASN A 36 34.88 -0.06 -4.11
C ASN A 36 35.10 1.12 -3.14
N PHE A 37 35.60 0.86 -1.94
CA PHE A 37 35.83 1.87 -0.91
C PHE A 37 37.30 1.90 -0.50
N SER A 38 37.78 3.08 -0.10
CA SER A 38 39.17 3.23 0.32
C SER A 38 39.43 2.68 1.73
N CYS A 39 38.36 2.40 2.47
CA CYS A 39 38.38 1.90 3.83
C CYS A 39 37.35 0.78 4.08
N GLN A 40 37.63 -0.02 5.10
CA GLN A 40 36.88 -1.21 5.48
C GLN A 40 36.16 -1.03 6.81
N CYS A 41 35.03 -1.73 6.97
CA CYS A 41 34.15 -1.66 8.15
C CYS A 41 33.94 -3.03 8.80
N ASN A 42 34.95 -3.89 8.74
CA ASN A 42 34.96 -5.24 9.30
C ASN A 42 36.02 -5.37 10.40
N ALA A 43 35.89 -6.38 11.26
CA ALA A 43 36.84 -6.55 12.38
C ALA A 43 38.31 -6.76 11.94
N SER A 44 38.53 -7.23 10.73
CA SER A 44 39.88 -7.42 10.18
C SER A 44 40.57 -6.09 9.86
N CYS A 45 39.82 -4.99 9.70
CA CYS A 45 40.39 -3.71 9.28
C CYS A 45 41.42 -3.15 10.27
N GLU A 46 41.31 -3.50 11.55
CA GLU A 46 42.27 -3.07 12.58
C GLU A 46 43.62 -3.75 12.42
N ARG A 47 43.59 -5.00 11.95
CA ARG A 47 44.79 -5.77 11.64
C ARG A 47 45.49 -5.23 10.39
N TYR A 48 44.71 -4.87 9.38
CA TYR A 48 45.22 -4.35 8.10
C TYR A 48 45.43 -2.83 8.09
N ARG A 49 44.96 -2.14 9.14
CA ARG A 49 45.02 -0.68 9.32
C ARG A 49 44.33 0.11 8.20
N ASP A 50 43.22 -0.43 7.70
CA ASP A 50 42.41 0.16 6.63
C ASP A 50 40.98 0.47 7.10
N CYS A 51 40.74 0.63 8.41
CA CYS A 51 39.43 0.98 8.94
C CYS A 51 38.97 2.37 8.48
N CYS A 52 37.67 2.52 8.19
CA CYS A 52 37.10 3.85 8.00
C CYS A 52 37.22 4.68 9.28
N SER A 53 37.29 6.00 9.13
CA SER A 53 37.51 6.93 10.26
C SER A 53 36.43 6.84 11.34
N ASP A 54 35.21 6.49 10.95
CA ASP A 54 34.03 6.34 11.79
C ASP A 54 33.80 4.90 12.25
N TYR A 55 34.67 3.95 11.92
CA TYR A 55 34.51 2.53 12.24
C TYR A 55 34.39 2.26 13.75
N ALA A 56 35.18 2.96 14.57
CA ALA A 56 35.12 2.81 16.02
C ALA A 56 33.79 3.34 16.60
N GLU A 57 33.22 4.39 16.01
CA GLU A 57 31.98 4.99 16.49
C GLU A 57 30.76 4.21 15.98
N ILE A 58 30.72 3.92 14.68
CA ILE A 58 29.56 3.29 14.04
C ILE A 58 29.55 1.77 14.27
N CYS A 59 30.69 1.09 14.15
CA CYS A 59 30.72 -0.37 14.21
C CYS A 59 31.15 -0.92 15.59
N LYS A 60 32.04 -0.25 16.33
CA LYS A 60 32.40 -0.71 17.69
C LYS A 60 31.48 -0.17 18.77
N ALA A 61 31.17 1.12 18.77
CA ALA A 61 30.27 1.71 19.77
C ALA A 61 28.79 1.40 19.46
N GLY A 62 28.44 1.16 18.19
CA GLY A 62 27.12 0.68 17.77
C GLY A 62 26.83 -0.80 18.10
N ALA A 63 27.81 -1.59 18.56
CA ALA A 63 27.68 -3.05 18.76
C ALA A 63 26.82 -3.48 19.97
N THR A 64 26.34 -2.54 20.78
CA THR A 64 25.51 -2.79 21.98
C THR A 64 24.12 -2.17 21.91
N SER A 65 23.77 -1.52 20.79
CA SER A 65 22.51 -0.79 20.60
C SER A 65 21.89 -1.10 19.25
N CYS A 66 20.57 -0.99 19.17
CA CYS A 66 19.80 -1.13 17.94
C CYS A 66 19.59 0.15 17.13
N LYS A 67 20.12 1.29 17.60
CA LYS A 67 20.02 2.56 16.88
C LYS A 67 20.63 2.45 15.47
N GLY A 68 19.79 2.52 14.43
CA GLY A 68 20.21 2.39 13.04
C GLY A 68 20.59 0.97 12.60
N ARG A 69 20.27 -0.06 13.40
CA ARG A 69 20.61 -1.48 13.16
C ARG A 69 19.39 -2.40 13.07
N CYS A 70 18.17 -1.88 13.17
CA CYS A 70 16.95 -2.69 13.06
C CYS A 70 16.89 -3.40 11.71
N GLY A 71 16.56 -4.70 11.72
CA GLY A 71 16.52 -5.52 10.51
C GLY A 71 17.88 -5.97 9.97
N GLU A 72 18.96 -5.82 10.73
CA GLU A 72 20.31 -6.24 10.31
C GLU A 72 20.39 -7.74 9.97
N LYS A 73 21.37 -8.12 9.13
CA LYS A 73 21.72 -9.54 8.93
C LYS A 73 22.50 -10.06 10.14
N TYR A 74 22.40 -11.36 10.38
CA TYR A 74 23.17 -12.00 11.45
C TYR A 74 24.68 -11.86 11.21
N ASN A 75 25.40 -11.33 12.20
CA ASN A 75 26.86 -11.25 12.23
C ASN A 75 27.40 -11.74 13.57
N SER A 76 28.10 -12.87 13.57
CA SER A 76 28.65 -13.51 14.78
C SER A 76 29.69 -12.67 15.54
N GLN A 77 30.14 -11.55 14.98
CA GLN A 77 31.04 -10.62 15.65
C GLN A 77 30.32 -9.60 16.54
N ASN A 78 28.99 -9.46 16.41
CA ASN A 78 28.21 -8.55 17.24
C ASN A 78 27.94 -9.15 18.62
N LYS A 79 27.99 -8.32 19.66
CA LYS A 79 27.65 -8.76 21.04
C LYS A 79 26.15 -8.98 21.23
N CYS A 80 25.34 -8.31 20.41
CA CYS A 80 23.88 -8.41 20.38
C CYS A 80 23.34 -8.06 18.99
N HIS A 81 22.11 -8.49 18.72
CA HIS A 81 21.49 -8.41 17.41
C HIS A 81 20.19 -7.60 17.39
N CYS A 82 19.89 -7.03 16.23
CA CYS A 82 18.72 -6.18 16.04
C CYS A 82 17.81 -6.66 14.91
N ASN A 83 17.80 -7.98 14.68
CA ASN A 83 16.99 -8.63 13.65
C ASN A 83 15.78 -9.33 14.26
N SER A 84 14.78 -9.62 13.44
CA SER A 84 13.50 -10.22 13.87
C SER A 84 13.62 -11.61 14.52
N LYS A 85 14.78 -12.27 14.41
CA LYS A 85 15.03 -13.57 15.04
C LYS A 85 15.81 -13.46 16.35
N CYS A 86 16.24 -12.26 16.77
CA CYS A 86 17.09 -12.13 17.95
C CYS A 86 16.39 -12.59 19.24
N THR A 87 15.06 -12.45 19.32
CA THR A 87 14.24 -12.89 20.45
C THR A 87 14.20 -14.40 20.55
N GLN A 88 14.13 -15.10 19.40
CA GLN A 88 14.20 -16.56 19.32
C GLN A 88 15.54 -17.11 19.82
N TYR A 89 16.64 -16.42 19.52
CA TYR A 89 18.00 -16.83 19.91
C TYR A 89 18.48 -16.18 21.22
N ASN A 90 17.62 -15.40 21.88
CA ASN A 90 17.91 -14.67 23.11
C ASN A 90 19.21 -13.85 23.05
N ASN A 91 19.44 -13.17 21.92
CA ASN A 91 20.65 -12.40 21.66
C ASN A 91 20.35 -10.97 21.19
N CYS A 92 19.16 -10.43 21.50
CA CYS A 92 18.79 -9.06 21.18
C CYS A 92 19.65 -8.04 21.94
N CYS A 93 19.84 -6.84 21.37
CA CYS A 93 20.35 -5.72 22.15
C CYS A 93 19.31 -5.27 23.18
N SER A 94 19.76 -4.65 24.28
CA SER A 94 18.89 -4.28 25.40
C SER A 94 17.80 -3.28 25.01
N ASP A 95 18.05 -2.48 23.98
CA ASP A 95 17.16 -1.48 23.40
C ASP A 95 16.41 -1.99 22.16
N TYR A 96 16.50 -3.30 21.85
CA TYR A 96 15.78 -3.89 20.72
C TYR A 96 14.27 -3.70 20.86
N THR A 97 13.71 -3.85 22.06
CA THR A 97 12.27 -3.69 22.26
C THR A 97 11.82 -2.25 22.00
N ASP A 98 12.62 -1.30 22.47
CA ASP A 98 12.31 0.12 22.38
C ASP A 98 12.55 0.70 20.99
N LEU A 99 13.53 0.16 20.24
CA LEU A 99 13.94 0.70 18.95
C LEU A 99 13.48 -0.11 17.72
N CYS A 100 13.24 -1.41 17.88
CA CYS A 100 12.92 -2.33 16.77
C CYS A 100 11.67 -3.18 16.97
N ASP A 101 11.30 -3.52 18.21
CA ASP A 101 10.11 -4.32 18.55
C ASP A 101 8.87 -3.44 18.79
N SER A 102 9.07 -2.13 18.87
CA SER A 102 8.02 -1.13 18.61
C SER A 102 7.80 -1.06 17.09
N ASP A 103 7.19 -2.12 16.55
CA ASP A 103 6.75 -2.26 15.15
C ASP A 103 7.72 -1.72 14.08
N GLY A 104 8.95 -2.27 14.04
CA GLY A 104 9.77 -2.32 12.83
C GLY A 104 10.58 -1.06 12.55
N GLY A 105 11.83 -1.03 13.03
CA GLY A 105 12.74 0.08 12.83
C GLY A 105 13.08 0.40 11.36
N GLY A 106 12.50 1.49 10.89
CA GLY A 106 13.05 2.47 9.95
C GLY A 106 12.50 3.82 10.42
N GLY A 107 13.34 4.85 10.55
CA GLY A 107 12.96 6.15 11.12
C GLY A 107 11.96 6.97 10.31
N GLY A 108 10.74 6.49 10.16
CA GLY A 108 9.52 7.23 9.84
C GLY A 108 8.54 7.00 10.98
N SER A 109 7.78 8.01 11.40
CA SER A 109 6.88 7.88 12.55
C SER A 109 5.91 6.70 12.33
N VAL A 110 5.93 5.69 13.21
CA VAL A 110 5.00 4.57 13.14
C VAL A 110 3.58 5.13 13.25
N ILE A 111 2.84 5.07 12.14
CA ILE A 111 1.44 5.50 12.09
C ILE A 111 0.62 4.55 12.96
N THR A 112 0.06 5.07 14.06
CA THR A 112 -0.70 4.31 15.04
C THR A 112 -2.12 4.01 14.58
N ASP A 113 -2.77 2.99 15.15
CA ASP A 113 -4.18 2.68 14.85
C ASP A 113 -5.12 3.85 15.20
N ALA A 114 -4.80 4.64 16.23
CA ALA A 114 -5.57 5.81 16.59
C ALA A 114 -5.49 6.89 15.51
N GLU A 115 -4.32 7.10 14.91
CA GLU A 115 -4.12 8.03 13.80
C GLU A 115 -4.80 7.56 12.53
N ILE A 116 -4.76 6.25 12.24
CA ILE A 116 -5.49 5.65 11.11
C ILE A 116 -7.00 5.87 11.26
N LYS A 117 -7.55 5.65 12.47
CA LYS A 117 -8.97 5.91 12.76
C LYS A 117 -9.31 7.40 12.66
N ALA A 118 -8.43 8.28 13.11
CA ALA A 118 -8.66 9.72 13.02
C ALA A 118 -8.65 10.21 11.57
N VAL A 119 -7.64 9.84 10.77
CA VAL A 119 -7.58 10.25 9.37
C VAL A 119 -8.73 9.64 8.56
N SER A 120 -9.15 8.40 8.83
CA SER A 120 -10.28 7.82 8.10
C SER A 120 -11.62 8.54 8.33
N GLU A 121 -11.84 9.10 9.53
CA GLU A 121 -13.00 9.98 9.78
C GLU A 121 -12.89 11.30 9.01
N THR A 122 -11.68 11.87 8.92
CA THR A 122 -11.44 13.05 8.07
C THR A 122 -11.74 12.74 6.61
N LEU A 123 -11.22 11.64 6.08
CA LEU A 123 -11.49 11.21 4.69
C LEU A 123 -12.99 10.97 4.46
N TYR A 124 -13.70 10.37 5.43
CA TYR A 124 -15.14 10.17 5.36
C TYR A 124 -15.93 11.48 5.32
N ALA A 125 -15.50 12.49 6.08
CA ALA A 125 -16.10 13.81 6.06
C ALA A 125 -15.82 14.56 4.75
N LEU A 126 -14.65 14.34 4.15
CA LEU A 126 -14.22 14.95 2.88
C LEU A 126 -14.72 14.23 1.63
N ASP A 127 -15.41 13.09 1.78
CA ASP A 127 -16.03 12.34 0.68
C ASP A 127 -17.26 13.07 0.12
N SER A 128 -17.01 14.18 -0.56
CA SER A 128 -18.01 15.08 -1.14
C SER A 128 -18.66 14.51 -2.40
N ASN A 129 -17.99 13.58 -3.08
CA ASN A 129 -18.49 12.92 -4.28
C ASN A 129 -19.24 11.62 -3.99
N LYS A 130 -19.49 11.24 -2.74
CA LYS A 130 -20.33 10.07 -2.43
C LYS A 130 -21.77 10.24 -2.91
N ALA A 131 -22.46 9.11 -3.04
CA ALA A 131 -23.89 9.12 -3.30
C ALA A 131 -24.66 9.57 -2.05
N SER A 132 -25.63 10.46 -2.24
CA SER A 132 -26.64 10.76 -1.23
C SER A 132 -27.76 9.70 -1.21
N ALA A 133 -28.57 9.69 -0.15
CA ALA A 133 -29.71 8.79 -0.05
C ALA A 133 -30.79 9.02 -1.13
N SER A 134 -30.80 10.18 -1.79
CA SER A 134 -31.68 10.45 -2.94
C SER A 134 -31.06 10.03 -4.28
N GLU A 135 -29.73 9.96 -4.37
CA GLU A 135 -29.02 9.58 -5.61
C GLU A 135 -28.83 8.08 -5.72
N LEU A 136 -28.88 7.32 -4.62
CA LEU A 136 -28.72 5.87 -4.60
C LEU A 136 -29.75 5.21 -3.68
N ILE A 137 -30.58 4.33 -4.23
CA ILE A 137 -31.55 3.53 -3.47
C ILE A 137 -31.24 2.06 -3.71
N ILE A 138 -30.90 1.35 -2.63
CA ILE A 138 -30.69 -0.09 -2.63
C ILE A 138 -31.89 -0.85 -2.05
N GLU A 139 -32.06 -2.10 -2.46
CA GLU A 139 -33.07 -3.05 -2.01
C GLU A 139 -32.38 -4.33 -1.53
N ALA A 140 -32.03 -4.36 -0.24
CA ALA A 140 -31.14 -5.38 0.33
C ALA A 140 -31.77 -6.79 0.42
N GLN A 141 -33.10 -6.91 0.41
CA GLN A 141 -33.82 -8.19 0.37
C GLN A 141 -33.38 -9.19 1.46
N ALA A 142 -32.85 -10.36 1.10
CA ALA A 142 -32.67 -11.48 2.02
C ALA A 142 -31.32 -11.41 2.77
N LEU A 143 -31.40 -11.34 4.10
CA LEU A 143 -30.28 -11.56 5.01
C LEU A 143 -30.12 -13.07 5.30
N VAL A 144 -28.91 -13.61 5.10
CA VAL A 144 -28.57 -15.00 5.39
C VAL A 144 -27.49 -15.12 6.46
N PRO A 145 -27.52 -16.17 7.33
CA PRO A 145 -26.42 -16.45 8.24
C PRO A 145 -25.18 -16.95 7.48
N ASN A 146 -23.99 -16.87 8.09
CA ASN A 146 -22.75 -17.26 7.38
C ASN A 146 -22.74 -18.72 6.94
N SER A 147 -23.43 -19.60 7.68
CA SER A 147 -23.61 -21.01 7.34
C SER A 147 -24.32 -21.24 6.00
N GLN A 148 -25.04 -20.25 5.46
CA GLN A 148 -25.80 -20.36 4.22
C GLN A 148 -25.20 -19.57 3.05
N THR A 149 -24.10 -18.85 3.25
CA THR A 149 -23.42 -18.06 2.19
C THR A 149 -23.00 -18.90 0.98
N GLY A 150 -22.72 -20.20 1.19
CA GLY A 150 -22.35 -21.15 0.14
C GLY A 150 -23.52 -21.87 -0.54
N SER A 151 -24.77 -21.57 -0.18
CA SER A 151 -25.96 -22.32 -0.64
C SER A 151 -26.25 -22.18 -2.13
N GLN A 152 -25.72 -21.15 -2.79
CA GLN A 152 -26.01 -20.80 -4.20
C GLN A 152 -27.51 -20.72 -4.51
N THR A 153 -28.32 -20.42 -3.50
CA THR A 153 -29.76 -20.22 -3.65
C THR A 153 -30.01 -18.75 -3.85
N ASP A 154 -30.69 -18.41 -4.94
CA ASP A 154 -31.18 -17.05 -5.16
C ASP A 154 -32.39 -16.80 -4.24
N LEU A 155 -32.22 -15.87 -3.30
CA LEU A 155 -33.24 -15.47 -2.33
C LEU A 155 -33.73 -14.04 -2.58
N SER A 156 -33.29 -13.42 -3.68
CA SER A 156 -33.50 -12.00 -3.98
C SER A 156 -34.06 -11.86 -5.39
N SER A 157 -35.39 -11.76 -5.48
CA SER A 157 -36.09 -11.68 -6.77
C SER A 157 -35.92 -10.33 -7.50
N GLN A 158 -35.37 -9.31 -6.85
CA GLN A 158 -35.16 -7.97 -7.40
C GLN A 158 -33.66 -7.64 -7.47
N PRO A 159 -33.24 -6.70 -8.32
CA PRO A 159 -31.88 -6.14 -8.27
C PRO A 159 -31.59 -5.51 -6.91
N LEU A 160 -30.33 -5.55 -6.47
CA LEU A 160 -29.87 -4.82 -5.28
C LEU A 160 -29.97 -3.30 -5.51
N PHE A 161 -29.57 -2.81 -6.68
CA PHE A 161 -29.58 -1.40 -6.98
C PHE A 161 -30.90 -0.99 -7.65
N ARG A 162 -31.88 -0.57 -6.84
CA ARG A 162 -33.20 -0.18 -7.30
C ARG A 162 -33.20 1.14 -8.09
N TYR A 163 -32.35 2.09 -7.69
CA TYR A 163 -32.20 3.38 -8.37
C TYR A 163 -30.80 3.93 -8.18
N LEU A 164 -30.26 4.52 -9.25
CA LEU A 164 -29.07 5.35 -9.23
C LEU A 164 -29.31 6.57 -10.12
N ASP A 165 -29.02 7.77 -9.61
CA ASP A 165 -28.94 8.97 -10.41
C ASP A 165 -27.62 8.99 -11.19
N GLU A 166 -27.60 8.29 -12.31
CA GLU A 166 -26.43 8.18 -13.18
C GLU A 166 -26.01 9.52 -13.76
N GLU A 167 -26.96 10.39 -14.11
CA GLU A 167 -26.66 11.70 -14.72
C GLU A 167 -25.85 12.56 -13.76
N THR A 168 -26.27 12.62 -12.49
CA THR A 168 -25.56 13.39 -11.47
C THR A 168 -24.26 12.72 -11.04
N LEU A 169 -24.26 11.42 -10.76
CA LEU A 169 -23.06 10.76 -10.23
C LEU A 169 -21.98 10.54 -11.31
N PHE A 170 -22.36 10.05 -12.49
CA PHE A 170 -21.38 9.71 -13.53
C PHE A 170 -20.89 10.92 -14.33
N SER A 171 -21.42 12.11 -14.07
CA SER A 171 -20.84 13.36 -14.57
C SER A 171 -19.71 13.90 -13.68
N ARG A 172 -19.56 13.40 -12.45
CA ARG A 172 -18.48 13.80 -11.53
C ARG A 172 -17.13 13.32 -12.07
N PRO A 173 -16.06 14.15 -12.04
CA PRO A 173 -14.77 13.81 -12.66
C PRO A 173 -14.17 12.47 -12.22
N THR A 174 -14.26 12.12 -10.94
CA THR A 174 -13.71 10.87 -10.41
C THR A 174 -14.49 9.63 -10.85
N TYR A 175 -15.80 9.75 -11.04
CA TYR A 175 -16.64 8.69 -11.61
C TYR A 175 -16.34 8.52 -13.10
N VAL A 176 -16.24 9.61 -13.86
CA VAL A 176 -15.85 9.56 -15.28
C VAL A 176 -14.52 8.83 -15.46
N ALA A 177 -13.52 9.19 -14.66
CA ALA A 177 -12.20 8.56 -14.72
C ALA A 177 -12.25 7.08 -14.33
N LEU A 178 -13.02 6.71 -13.29
CA LEU A 178 -13.20 5.30 -12.92
C LEU A 178 -13.84 4.49 -14.05
N LEU A 179 -14.90 5.03 -14.67
CA LEU A 179 -15.62 4.35 -15.75
C LEU A 179 -14.74 4.10 -16.96
N ALA A 180 -13.91 5.09 -17.34
CA ALA A 180 -12.95 4.93 -18.43
C ALA A 180 -11.96 3.79 -18.14
N VAL A 181 -11.40 3.75 -16.92
CA VAL A 181 -10.47 2.69 -16.53
C VAL A 181 -11.15 1.32 -16.47
N LEU A 182 -12.38 1.22 -15.96
CA LEU A 182 -13.11 -0.05 -15.87
C LEU A 182 -13.43 -0.67 -17.23
N ASP A 183 -13.68 0.14 -18.27
CA ASP A 183 -14.02 -0.36 -19.63
C ASP A 183 -12.84 -1.06 -20.32
N ASN A 184 -11.61 -0.86 -19.83
CA ASN A 184 -10.40 -1.47 -20.37
C ASN A 184 -10.23 -2.95 -20.00
N TYR A 185 -10.86 -3.40 -18.91
CA TYR A 185 -10.56 -4.70 -18.32
C TYR A 185 -11.48 -5.81 -18.82
N GLN A 186 -10.88 -6.99 -19.06
CA GLN A 186 -11.61 -8.21 -19.40
C GLN A 186 -11.63 -9.16 -18.21
N ARG A 187 -12.82 -9.68 -17.85
CA ARG A 187 -12.99 -10.50 -16.64
C ARG A 187 -12.20 -11.83 -16.57
N MET A 188 -11.65 -12.31 -17.69
CA MET A 188 -11.04 -13.64 -17.77
C MET A 188 -9.51 -13.55 -17.69
N THR A 189 -8.94 -14.06 -16.59
CA THR A 189 -7.48 -14.13 -16.37
C THR A 189 -6.77 -15.07 -17.36
N GLY A 190 -5.45 -14.88 -17.57
CA GLY A 190 -4.60 -15.79 -18.36
C GLY A 190 -4.29 -15.35 -19.79
N GLN A 191 -4.70 -14.16 -20.20
CA GLN A 191 -4.16 -13.47 -21.38
C GLN A 191 -3.26 -12.32 -20.90
N ALA A 192 -2.16 -12.07 -21.60
CA ALA A 192 -1.31 -10.94 -21.25
C ALA A 192 -2.08 -9.65 -21.52
N GLU A 193 -2.11 -8.75 -20.54
CA GLU A 193 -2.68 -7.42 -20.73
C GLU A 193 -1.61 -6.56 -21.43
N ASP A 194 -1.98 -5.98 -22.56
CA ASP A 194 -1.18 -4.98 -23.27
C ASP A 194 -2.02 -3.71 -23.36
N PHE A 195 -1.69 -2.71 -22.54
CA PHE A 195 -2.45 -1.47 -22.47
C PHE A 195 -1.99 -0.50 -23.56
N SER A 196 -2.95 0.05 -24.30
CA SER A 196 -2.66 1.12 -25.25
C SER A 196 -2.19 2.40 -24.52
N PRO A 197 -1.52 3.33 -25.22
CA PRO A 197 -1.18 4.64 -24.65
C PRO A 197 -2.39 5.39 -24.06
N GLU A 198 -3.57 5.26 -24.69
CA GLU A 198 -4.82 5.84 -24.20
C GLU A 198 -5.24 5.21 -22.87
N GLN A 199 -5.18 3.88 -22.75
CA GLN A 199 -5.53 3.16 -21.52
C GLN A 199 -4.57 3.50 -20.37
N LEU A 200 -3.27 3.65 -20.67
CA LEU A 200 -2.29 4.12 -19.70
C LEU A 200 -2.56 5.56 -19.25
N ALA A 201 -3.01 6.44 -20.17
CA ALA A 201 -3.41 7.81 -19.85
C ALA A 201 -4.68 7.85 -18.99
N GLU A 202 -5.62 6.93 -19.20
CA GLU A 202 -6.82 6.81 -18.36
C GLU A 202 -6.47 6.37 -16.93
N GLN A 203 -5.51 5.46 -16.76
CA GLN A 203 -5.00 5.08 -15.43
C GLN A 203 -4.35 6.28 -14.71
N GLU A 204 -3.53 7.06 -15.43
CA GLU A 204 -2.92 8.29 -14.89
C GLU A 204 -3.98 9.32 -14.52
N ALA A 205 -4.98 9.52 -15.39
CA ALA A 205 -6.08 10.43 -15.13
C ALA A 205 -6.87 10.01 -13.89
N PHE A 206 -7.17 8.72 -13.73
CA PHE A 206 -7.88 8.22 -12.54
C PHE A 206 -7.13 8.49 -11.24
N VAL A 207 -5.82 8.19 -11.16
CA VAL A 207 -5.03 8.46 -9.95
C VAL A 207 -5.01 9.96 -9.66
N LYS A 208 -4.84 10.81 -10.68
CA LYS A 208 -4.80 12.26 -10.50
C LYS A 208 -6.15 12.86 -10.10
N GLU A 209 -7.23 12.47 -10.77
CA GLU A 209 -8.58 12.95 -10.45
C GLU A 209 -8.96 12.57 -9.03
N THR A 210 -8.64 11.35 -8.60
CA THR A 210 -8.97 10.88 -7.27
C THR A 210 -8.06 11.47 -6.18
N MET A 211 -6.75 11.52 -6.39
CA MET A 211 -5.79 11.85 -5.32
C MET A 211 -5.32 13.32 -5.32
N SER A 212 -5.17 13.95 -6.47
CA SER A 212 -4.69 15.34 -6.55
C SER A 212 -5.84 16.35 -6.63
N ASN A 213 -6.92 16.00 -7.33
CA ASN A 213 -8.00 16.96 -7.61
C ASN A 213 -9.08 17.00 -6.54
N THR A 214 -9.17 16.00 -5.66
CA THR A 214 -10.14 15.98 -4.56
C THR A 214 -9.52 16.48 -3.25
N GLU A 215 -10.33 17.06 -2.36
CA GLU A 215 -9.87 17.43 -1.01
C GLU A 215 -9.47 16.20 -0.20
N LEU A 216 -10.23 15.10 -0.33
CA LEU A 216 -9.97 13.82 0.31
C LEU A 216 -8.60 13.25 -0.06
N GLY A 217 -8.29 13.21 -1.36
CA GLY A 217 -7.01 12.71 -1.86
C GLY A 217 -5.82 13.53 -1.36
N ARG A 218 -5.96 14.87 -1.39
CA ARG A 218 -4.93 15.79 -0.88
C ARG A 218 -4.73 15.65 0.63
N GLU A 219 -5.79 15.38 1.39
CA GLU A 219 -5.69 15.12 2.83
C GLU A 219 -4.97 13.80 3.13
N LEU A 220 -5.23 12.73 2.36
CA LEU A 220 -4.48 11.47 2.49
C LEU A 220 -2.99 11.71 2.22
N PHE A 221 -2.67 12.43 1.14
CA PHE A 221 -1.29 12.79 0.84
C PHE A 221 -0.67 13.61 1.98
N ALA A 222 -1.35 14.66 2.46
CA ALA A 222 -0.86 15.51 3.54
C ALA A 222 -0.58 14.70 4.82
N PHE A 223 -1.48 13.79 5.18
CA PHE A 223 -1.26 12.86 6.30
C PHE A 223 0.01 12.02 6.10
N LEU A 224 0.16 11.35 4.96
CA LEU A 224 1.31 10.48 4.70
C LEU A 224 2.63 11.27 4.56
N TYR A 225 2.57 12.48 4.00
CA TYR A 225 3.68 13.41 3.92
C TYR A 225 4.16 13.85 5.31
N THR A 226 3.24 14.29 6.17
CA THR A 226 3.58 14.70 7.56
C THR A 226 4.14 13.56 8.41
N LYS A 227 3.81 12.31 8.05
CA LYS A 227 4.35 11.10 8.67
C LYS A 227 5.70 10.66 8.09
N GLY A 228 6.20 11.37 7.08
CA GLY A 228 7.46 11.07 6.41
C GLY A 228 7.41 9.82 5.55
N VAL A 229 6.21 9.37 5.14
CA VAL A 229 6.04 8.20 4.27
C VAL A 229 6.39 8.55 2.82
N TYR A 230 6.04 9.77 2.39
CA TYR A 230 6.36 10.29 1.06
C TYR A 230 7.03 11.66 1.18
N ALA A 231 8.01 11.94 0.33
CA ALA A 231 8.73 13.21 0.30
C ALA A 231 8.08 14.26 -0.61
N SER A 232 7.18 13.86 -1.49
CA SER A 232 6.50 14.74 -2.46
C SER A 232 5.19 14.14 -2.97
N GLU A 233 4.32 14.97 -3.54
CA GLU A 233 3.05 14.50 -4.13
C GLU A 233 3.35 13.66 -5.37
N GLU A 234 4.35 14.04 -6.14
CA GLU A 234 4.79 13.30 -7.32
C GLU A 234 5.21 11.87 -6.97
N GLU A 235 5.95 11.69 -5.87
CA GLU A 235 6.32 10.36 -5.37
C GLU A 235 5.09 9.56 -4.94
N PHE A 236 4.16 10.17 -4.21
CA PHE A 236 2.93 9.54 -3.77
C PHE A 236 2.07 9.06 -4.95
N ILE A 237 1.82 9.94 -5.92
CA ILE A 237 1.03 9.63 -7.12
C ILE A 237 1.70 8.54 -7.95
N GLN A 238 3.02 8.62 -8.15
CA GLN A 238 3.76 7.61 -8.90
C GLN A 238 3.76 6.26 -8.18
N ASP A 239 3.88 6.25 -6.85
CA ASP A 239 3.82 5.01 -6.07
C ASP A 239 2.44 4.39 -6.14
N LEU A 240 1.36 5.17 -6.00
CA LEU A 240 -0.01 4.67 -6.17
C LEU A 240 -0.25 4.11 -7.57
N LYS A 241 0.22 4.79 -8.63
CA LYS A 241 0.11 4.28 -9.99
C LYS A 241 0.75 2.89 -10.10
N MET A 242 1.99 2.74 -9.63
CA MET A 242 2.68 1.45 -9.69
C MET A 242 2.07 0.39 -8.77
N MET A 243 1.67 0.77 -7.56
CA MET A 243 1.06 -0.10 -6.56
C MET A 243 -0.22 -0.75 -7.07
N TRP A 244 -1.07 0.04 -7.73
CA TRP A 244 -2.41 -0.36 -8.16
C TRP A 244 -2.46 -0.89 -9.60
N PHE A 245 -1.78 -0.24 -10.53
CA PHE A 245 -1.85 -0.55 -11.96
C PHE A 245 -0.63 -1.29 -12.50
N GLY A 246 0.44 -1.37 -11.70
CA GLY A 246 1.59 -2.16 -12.09
C GLY A 246 1.20 -3.63 -12.25
N LEU A 247 1.47 -4.15 -13.45
CA LEU A 247 1.12 -5.51 -13.81
C LEU A 247 1.95 -6.52 -13.01
N TYR A 248 1.35 -7.65 -12.66
CA TYR A 248 2.02 -8.83 -12.12
C TYR A 248 1.32 -10.12 -12.56
N SER A 249 2.05 -11.23 -12.51
CA SER A 249 1.56 -12.51 -13.03
C SER A 249 0.84 -13.36 -11.98
N ARG A 250 -0.49 -13.49 -12.07
CA ARG A 250 -1.26 -14.35 -11.16
C ARG A 250 -1.31 -15.82 -11.60
N ASN A 251 -1.06 -16.10 -12.88
CA ASN A 251 -1.06 -17.44 -13.46
C ASN A 251 -0.06 -17.56 -14.62
N ASN A 252 0.61 -18.71 -14.77
CA ASN A 252 1.44 -19.08 -15.93
C ASN A 252 2.50 -18.04 -16.40
N ASN A 253 3.06 -17.22 -15.50
CA ASN A 253 4.09 -16.21 -15.82
C ASN A 253 3.66 -15.15 -16.86
N LYS A 254 2.36 -14.92 -17.05
CA LYS A 254 1.86 -13.84 -17.90
C LYS A 254 1.55 -12.62 -17.03
N MET A 255 1.99 -11.44 -17.45
CA MET A 255 1.62 -10.17 -16.80
C MET A 255 0.15 -9.90 -17.12
N ASP A 256 -0.73 -10.47 -16.31
CA ASP A 256 -2.15 -10.64 -16.61
C ASP A 256 -3.07 -10.06 -15.54
N SER A 257 -2.52 -9.35 -14.56
CA SER A 257 -3.32 -8.74 -13.53
C SER A 257 -2.68 -7.55 -12.84
N SER A 258 -3.52 -6.71 -12.24
CA SER A 258 -3.14 -5.57 -11.40
C SER A 258 -3.97 -5.54 -10.11
N GLY A 259 -3.55 -4.71 -9.15
CA GLY A 259 -4.33 -4.49 -7.92
C GLY A 259 -5.69 -3.87 -8.24
N PHE A 260 -5.73 -2.91 -9.15
CA PHE A 260 -6.96 -2.27 -9.60
C PHE A 260 -7.91 -3.27 -10.25
N GLU A 261 -7.44 -4.04 -11.24
CA GLU A 261 -8.26 -5.06 -11.91
C GLU A 261 -8.89 -6.01 -10.87
N HIS A 262 -8.07 -6.58 -9.99
CA HIS A 262 -8.57 -7.52 -8.99
C HIS A 262 -9.61 -6.89 -8.05
N ILE A 263 -9.33 -5.71 -7.52
CA ILE A 263 -10.15 -5.10 -6.45
C ILE A 263 -11.40 -4.43 -7.04
N PHE A 264 -11.24 -3.61 -8.08
CA PHE A 264 -12.31 -2.80 -8.67
C PHE A 264 -13.06 -3.54 -9.78
N ALA A 265 -12.36 -4.03 -10.81
CA ALA A 265 -13.01 -4.65 -11.97
C ALA A 265 -13.55 -6.06 -11.67
N GLY A 266 -12.81 -6.80 -10.83
CA GLY A 266 -13.05 -8.21 -10.53
C GLY A 266 -12.46 -9.14 -11.60
N GLU A 267 -12.05 -10.34 -11.19
CA GLU A 267 -11.49 -11.34 -12.09
C GLU A 267 -12.09 -12.73 -11.83
N VAL A 268 -12.15 -13.59 -12.85
CA VAL A 268 -12.49 -15.00 -12.67
C VAL A 268 -11.22 -15.84 -12.72
N LYS A 269 -10.94 -16.56 -11.63
CA LYS A 269 -9.77 -17.44 -11.49
C LYS A 269 -10.20 -18.83 -11.05
N GLY A 270 -9.83 -19.85 -11.82
CA GLY A 270 -10.13 -21.25 -11.50
C GLY A 270 -11.64 -21.53 -11.38
N GLY A 271 -12.47 -20.85 -12.17
CA GLY A 271 -13.93 -20.99 -12.14
C GLY A 271 -14.60 -20.35 -10.93
N LYS A 272 -13.93 -19.41 -10.25
CA LYS A 272 -14.48 -18.64 -9.13
C LYS A 272 -14.21 -17.16 -9.31
N VAL A 273 -15.14 -16.32 -8.86
CA VAL A 273 -14.93 -14.88 -8.79
C VAL A 273 -13.89 -14.57 -7.71
N SER A 274 -12.77 -13.98 -8.11
CA SER A 274 -11.68 -13.50 -7.26
C SER A 274 -11.70 -11.97 -7.26
N GLY A 275 -11.50 -11.35 -6.09
CA GLY A 275 -11.61 -9.89 -5.98
C GLY A 275 -13.05 -9.41 -6.20
N PHE A 276 -13.27 -8.34 -6.96
CA PHE A 276 -14.60 -7.74 -7.20
C PHE A 276 -15.23 -7.19 -5.90
N HIS A 277 -14.79 -5.99 -5.52
CA HIS A 277 -15.15 -5.32 -4.27
C HIS A 277 -15.65 -3.87 -4.45
N ASN A 278 -15.88 -3.44 -5.69
CA ASN A 278 -16.39 -2.10 -6.00
C ASN A 278 -17.88 -2.10 -6.34
N TRP A 279 -18.63 -1.22 -5.69
CA TRP A 279 -20.10 -1.15 -5.83
C TRP A 279 -20.55 -0.58 -7.18
N ILE A 280 -19.76 0.31 -7.79
CA ILE A 280 -20.07 0.90 -9.10
C ILE A 280 -19.98 -0.18 -10.17
N GLN A 281 -18.92 -0.99 -10.15
CA GLN A 281 -18.79 -2.14 -11.05
C GLN A 281 -19.92 -3.16 -10.84
N PHE A 282 -20.30 -3.42 -9.59
CA PHE A 282 -21.45 -4.27 -9.28
C PHE A 282 -22.72 -3.74 -9.93
N TYR A 283 -23.04 -2.46 -9.68
CA TYR A 283 -24.21 -1.79 -10.25
C TYR A 283 -24.25 -1.90 -11.78
N LEU A 284 -23.15 -1.57 -12.46
CA LEU A 284 -23.10 -1.58 -13.91
C LEU A 284 -23.30 -2.99 -14.49
N LEU A 285 -22.81 -4.03 -13.81
CA LEU A 285 -22.96 -5.42 -14.25
C LEU A 285 -24.35 -5.98 -13.95
N GLU A 286 -24.96 -5.59 -12.82
CA GLU A 286 -26.34 -5.93 -12.48
C GLU A 286 -27.30 -5.28 -13.47
N LYS A 287 -27.12 -3.98 -13.76
CA LYS A 287 -27.90 -3.24 -14.76
C LYS A 287 -27.82 -3.88 -16.15
N ARG A 288 -26.65 -4.41 -16.53
CA ARG A 288 -26.43 -5.13 -17.81
C ARG A 288 -26.94 -6.58 -17.81
N GLY A 289 -27.52 -7.06 -16.71
CA GLY A 289 -27.98 -8.45 -16.58
C GLY A 289 -26.86 -9.49 -16.58
N GLN A 290 -25.61 -9.07 -16.33
CA GLN A 290 -24.44 -9.94 -16.29
C GLN A 290 -24.12 -10.44 -14.88
N LEU A 291 -24.68 -9.76 -13.87
CA LEU A 291 -24.60 -10.11 -12.46
C LEU A 291 -26.02 -10.28 -11.91
N ASN A 292 -26.23 -11.32 -11.10
CA ASN A 292 -27.46 -11.53 -10.35
C ASN A 292 -27.16 -11.55 -8.85
N TYR A 293 -27.77 -10.64 -8.09
CA TYR A 293 -27.67 -10.55 -6.64
C TYR A 293 -28.55 -11.60 -5.97
N TYR A 294 -28.00 -12.39 -5.03
CA TYR A 294 -28.72 -13.51 -4.42
C TYR A 294 -29.19 -13.19 -3.00
N SER A 295 -28.32 -12.58 -2.18
CA SER A 295 -28.56 -12.28 -0.76
C SER A 295 -27.38 -11.50 -0.17
N HIS A 296 -27.52 -11.07 1.08
CA HIS A 296 -26.40 -10.56 1.87
C HIS A 296 -26.25 -11.31 3.19
N SER A 297 -25.02 -11.40 3.68
CA SER A 297 -24.67 -11.96 4.99
C SER A 297 -24.25 -10.90 6.00
N PHE A 298 -24.07 -9.65 5.54
CA PHE A 298 -23.77 -8.52 6.38
C PHE A 298 -24.36 -7.25 5.75
N ASN A 299 -25.00 -6.45 6.60
CA ASN A 299 -25.42 -5.09 6.31
C ASN A 299 -24.94 -4.21 7.45
N GLY A 300 -24.20 -3.17 7.12
CA GLY A 300 -23.46 -2.38 8.09
C GLY A 300 -24.39 -1.60 9.02
N PRO A 301 -23.85 -1.11 10.15
CA PRO A 301 -24.64 -0.31 11.10
C PRO A 301 -24.88 1.14 10.63
N TRP A 302 -24.45 1.54 9.43
CA TRP A 302 -24.58 2.91 8.93
C TRP A 302 -25.99 3.15 8.37
N THR A 303 -26.55 4.31 8.65
CA THR A 303 -27.92 4.67 8.23
C THR A 303 -27.94 5.51 6.94
N THR A 304 -26.77 5.77 6.36
CA THR A 304 -26.55 6.54 5.13
C THR A 304 -25.23 6.08 4.50
N TYR A 305 -24.98 6.48 3.26
CA TYR A 305 -23.73 6.16 2.59
C TYR A 305 -22.53 7.01 3.06
N PRO A 306 -21.31 6.44 2.96
CA PRO A 306 -21.02 5.03 2.68
C PRO A 306 -21.52 4.04 3.75
N ASP A 307 -22.00 2.89 3.28
CA ASP A 307 -22.35 1.72 4.10
C ASP A 307 -21.52 0.50 3.64
N VAL A 308 -21.49 -0.59 4.39
CA VAL A 308 -20.72 -1.80 4.04
C VAL A 308 -21.63 -3.01 3.98
N MET A 309 -21.63 -3.68 2.84
CA MET A 309 -22.38 -4.92 2.65
C MET A 309 -21.45 -6.09 2.39
N GLY A 310 -21.82 -7.28 2.89
CA GLY A 310 -21.26 -8.56 2.50
C GLY A 310 -22.31 -9.34 1.70
N MET A 311 -22.04 -9.61 0.43
CA MET A 311 -23.03 -10.02 -0.56
C MET A 311 -22.69 -11.38 -1.19
N GLN A 312 -23.73 -12.12 -1.56
CA GLN A 312 -23.70 -13.33 -2.37
C GLN A 312 -24.24 -12.97 -3.76
N PHE A 313 -23.52 -13.35 -4.82
CA PHE A 313 -23.97 -13.05 -6.18
C PHE A 313 -23.39 -14.01 -7.21
N MET A 314 -24.08 -14.10 -8.35
CA MET A 314 -23.64 -14.82 -9.53
C MET A 314 -23.16 -13.83 -10.58
N TRP A 315 -21.93 -13.95 -11.08
CA TRP A 315 -21.41 -13.11 -12.15
C TRP A 315 -20.97 -13.96 -13.33
N GLY A 316 -21.67 -13.83 -14.46
CA GLY A 316 -21.30 -14.54 -15.69
C GLY A 316 -21.28 -16.07 -15.55
N GLY A 317 -22.10 -16.64 -14.67
CA GLY A 317 -22.13 -18.08 -14.36
C GLY A 317 -21.16 -18.53 -13.27
N TYR A 318 -20.41 -17.61 -12.65
CA TYR A 318 -19.51 -17.90 -11.54
C TYR A 318 -20.07 -17.33 -10.23
N PHE A 319 -20.27 -18.20 -9.25
CA PHE A 319 -20.78 -17.81 -7.94
C PHE A 319 -19.68 -17.22 -7.07
N LYS A 320 -19.98 -16.07 -6.43
CA LYS A 320 -19.17 -15.51 -5.35
C LYS A 320 -19.86 -15.74 -4.01
N GLN A 321 -19.24 -16.55 -3.16
CA GLN A 321 -19.78 -16.89 -1.84
C GLN A 321 -19.88 -15.67 -0.91
N VAL A 322 -18.84 -14.85 -0.83
CA VAL A 322 -18.87 -13.59 -0.09
C VAL A 322 -18.01 -12.58 -0.85
N GLY A 323 -18.64 -11.51 -1.32
CA GLY A 323 -17.98 -10.28 -1.77
C GLY A 323 -18.45 -9.11 -0.95
N SER A 324 -17.52 -8.34 -0.41
CA SER A 324 -17.83 -7.14 0.36
C SER A 324 -17.45 -5.88 -0.40
N ALA A 325 -18.21 -4.81 -0.18
CA ALA A 325 -17.99 -3.51 -0.80
C ALA A 325 -18.45 -2.38 0.12
N VAL A 326 -17.85 -1.20 -0.05
CA VAL A 326 -18.31 0.04 0.58
C VAL A 326 -19.33 0.69 -0.35
N ILE A 327 -20.62 0.47 -0.09
CA ILE A 327 -21.73 0.92 -0.94
C ILE A 327 -21.88 2.43 -0.84
N GLY A 328 -21.96 3.09 -2.01
CA GLY A 328 -22.27 4.52 -2.13
C GLY A 328 -21.12 5.47 -1.84
N CYS A 329 -19.91 4.98 -1.54
CA CYS A 329 -18.72 5.83 -1.50
C CYS A 329 -18.34 6.36 -2.89
N SER A 330 -17.53 7.43 -2.94
CA SER A 330 -16.91 7.87 -4.18
C SER A 330 -15.72 6.97 -4.60
N PRO A 331 -15.31 7.01 -5.88
CA PRO A 331 -14.11 6.29 -6.34
C PRO A 331 -12.85 6.66 -5.55
N GLU A 332 -12.67 7.94 -5.21
CA GLU A 332 -11.53 8.42 -4.44
C GLU A 332 -11.55 7.96 -2.99
N PHE A 333 -12.72 7.81 -2.37
CA PHE A 333 -12.80 7.31 -1.00
C PHE A 333 -12.37 5.84 -0.93
N ASP A 334 -12.93 4.98 -1.77
CA ASP A 334 -12.56 3.56 -1.87
C ASP A 334 -11.05 3.40 -2.15
N PHE A 335 -10.54 4.15 -3.14
CA PHE A 335 -9.13 4.12 -3.53
C PHE A 335 -8.21 4.61 -2.39
N ALA A 336 -8.59 5.68 -1.69
CA ALA A 336 -7.84 6.27 -0.59
C ALA A 336 -7.77 5.34 0.62
N ILE A 337 -8.90 4.77 1.09
CA ILE A 337 -8.90 3.95 2.31
C ILE A 337 -8.14 2.63 2.11
N TYR A 338 -8.24 2.04 0.91
CA TYR A 338 -7.47 0.83 0.57
C TYR A 338 -5.98 1.15 0.46
N SER A 339 -5.61 2.28 -0.13
CA SER A 339 -4.22 2.74 -0.21
C SER A 339 -3.64 3.02 1.17
N LEU A 340 -4.34 3.81 2.00
CA LEU A 340 -3.97 4.08 3.39
C LEU A 340 -3.70 2.77 4.16
N CYS A 341 -4.62 1.83 4.08
CA CYS A 341 -4.49 0.57 4.78
C CYS A 341 -3.36 -0.31 4.26
N TYR A 342 -3.13 -0.34 2.95
CA TYR A 342 -2.01 -1.11 2.40
C TYR A 342 -0.65 -0.48 2.75
N ILE A 343 -0.54 0.84 2.67
CA ILE A 343 0.68 1.59 3.00
C ILE A 343 1.03 1.43 4.49
N THR A 344 0.04 1.52 5.36
CA THR A 344 0.26 1.51 6.83
C THR A 344 0.26 0.11 7.44
N ARG A 345 -0.46 -0.85 6.85
CA ARG A 345 -0.67 -2.21 7.36
C ARG A 345 -0.63 -3.24 6.21
N PRO A 346 0.47 -3.33 5.44
CA PRO A 346 0.55 -4.20 4.26
C PRO A 346 0.30 -5.67 4.63
N GLY A 347 -0.71 -6.29 4.01
CA GLY A 347 -1.05 -7.70 4.22
C GLY A 347 -1.74 -8.00 5.55
N LYS A 348 -2.06 -6.98 6.36
CA LYS A 348 -2.69 -7.10 7.68
C LYS A 348 -4.09 -6.47 7.67
N GLN A 349 -4.86 -6.76 8.72
CA GLN A 349 -6.08 -6.02 8.99
C GLN A 349 -5.73 -4.59 9.41
N CYS A 350 -6.45 -3.64 8.80
CA CYS A 350 -6.36 -2.22 9.06
C CYS A 350 -7.70 -1.77 9.64
N ARG A 351 -7.68 -1.21 10.85
CA ARG A 351 -8.88 -0.79 11.58
C ARG A 351 -9.12 0.70 11.39
N LEU A 352 -10.14 1.02 10.62
CA LEU A 352 -10.61 2.37 10.36
C LEU A 352 -11.80 2.72 11.28
N SER A 353 -12.13 4.00 11.31
CA SER A 353 -13.40 4.50 11.82
C SER A 353 -14.13 5.22 10.68
N LEU A 354 -15.40 4.89 10.51
CA LEU A 354 -16.30 5.46 9.51
C LEU A 354 -17.55 5.96 10.24
N GLY A 355 -17.79 7.26 10.29
CA GLY A 355 -18.98 7.82 10.97
C GLY A 355 -19.11 7.39 12.43
N GLY A 356 -17.98 7.24 13.14
CA GLY A 356 -17.89 6.79 14.53
C GLY A 356 -18.03 5.28 14.75
N LYS A 357 -18.05 4.47 13.68
CA LYS A 357 -18.18 3.00 13.75
C LYS A 357 -16.95 2.32 13.17
N GLU A 358 -16.57 1.18 13.72
CA GLU A 358 -15.38 0.46 13.24
C GLU A 358 -15.63 -0.16 11.86
N LEU A 359 -14.70 0.10 10.94
CA LEU A 359 -14.59 -0.55 9.65
C LEU A 359 -13.23 -1.24 9.59
N ILE A 360 -13.19 -2.53 9.28
CA ILE A 360 -11.94 -3.27 9.10
C ILE A 360 -11.72 -3.47 7.61
N ILE A 361 -10.56 -3.06 7.11
CA ILE A 361 -10.10 -3.38 5.75
C ILE A 361 -9.05 -4.48 5.85
N GLN A 362 -9.25 -5.57 5.11
CA GLN A 362 -8.21 -6.58 4.90
C GLN A 362 -7.47 -6.26 3.62
N THR A 363 -6.14 -6.16 3.67
CA THR A 363 -5.30 -6.08 2.48
C THR A 363 -4.46 -7.34 2.29
N TYR A 364 -4.06 -7.64 1.07
CA TYR A 364 -3.10 -8.69 0.76
C TYR A 364 -2.00 -8.12 -0.12
N THR A 365 -0.77 -8.54 0.14
CA THR A 365 0.40 -8.14 -0.64
C THR A 365 0.69 -9.18 -1.70
N TRP A 366 0.96 -8.73 -2.93
CA TRP A 366 1.59 -9.56 -3.93
C TRP A 366 3.12 -9.51 -3.77
N ASP A 367 3.73 -10.65 -3.44
CA ASP A 367 5.15 -10.73 -3.05
C ASP A 367 6.03 -11.56 -4.00
N LYS A 368 5.48 -11.98 -5.14
CA LYS A 368 6.22 -12.75 -6.15
C LYS A 368 6.98 -11.89 -7.16
N SER A 369 6.65 -10.61 -7.24
CA SER A 369 7.30 -9.61 -8.08
C SER A 369 7.31 -8.26 -7.38
N PHE A 370 8.15 -7.35 -7.85
CA PHE A 370 8.41 -6.06 -7.22
C PHE A 370 8.46 -4.95 -8.26
N TYR A 371 8.28 -3.70 -7.83
CA TYR A 371 8.48 -2.51 -8.65
C TYR A 371 9.38 -1.50 -7.93
N GLY A 372 10.00 -0.59 -8.69
CA GLY A 372 10.93 0.40 -8.17
C GLY A 372 12.02 -0.23 -7.30
N ASP A 373 12.25 0.34 -6.13
CA ASP A 373 13.29 -0.08 -5.17
C ASP A 373 12.90 -1.32 -4.34
N GLY A 374 12.22 -2.29 -4.95
CA GLY A 374 11.77 -3.51 -4.29
C GLY A 374 10.42 -3.39 -3.57
N LYS A 375 9.62 -2.36 -3.89
CA LYS A 375 8.25 -2.21 -3.38
C LYS A 375 7.34 -3.33 -3.92
N LYS A 376 6.30 -3.66 -3.16
CA LYS A 376 5.37 -4.77 -3.45
C LYS A 376 3.99 -4.24 -3.84
N PHE A 377 3.34 -4.92 -4.78
CA PHE A 377 2.02 -4.52 -5.27
C PHE A 377 0.90 -4.87 -4.29
N ILE A 378 -0.19 -4.10 -4.33
CA ILE A 378 -1.42 -4.48 -3.65
C ILE A 378 -2.06 -5.66 -4.41
N GLY A 379 -2.18 -6.79 -3.72
CA GLY A 379 -2.77 -8.02 -4.25
C GLY A 379 -4.28 -8.06 -4.07
N SER A 380 -4.80 -7.51 -2.98
CA SER A 380 -6.24 -7.42 -2.75
C SER A 380 -6.52 -6.44 -1.62
N ALA A 381 -7.69 -5.83 -1.61
CA ALA A 381 -8.20 -5.02 -0.51
C ALA A 381 -9.72 -5.09 -0.52
N PHE A 382 -10.31 -5.27 0.67
CA PHE A 382 -11.76 -5.30 0.81
C PHE A 382 -12.20 -5.08 2.26
N PRO A 383 -13.45 -4.65 2.50
CA PRO A 383 -14.03 -4.59 3.83
C PRO A 383 -14.16 -5.98 4.43
N ALA A 384 -13.56 -6.23 5.59
CA ALA A 384 -13.74 -7.47 6.32
C ALA A 384 -15.10 -7.44 7.04
N THR A 385 -16.05 -8.22 6.56
CA THR A 385 -17.37 -8.34 7.19
C THR A 385 -17.37 -9.42 8.27
N PRO A 386 -18.08 -9.22 9.40
CA PRO A 386 -18.22 -10.23 10.45
C PRO A 386 -18.72 -11.58 9.93
N ARG A 387 -18.10 -12.66 10.41
CA ARG A 387 -18.62 -14.02 10.24
C ARG A 387 -19.44 -14.39 11.47
N ASN A 388 -20.70 -13.95 11.49
CA ASN A 388 -21.73 -14.34 12.46
C ASN A 388 -22.28 -15.76 12.24
#